data_AF-A0A519EJ09-F1
#
_entry.id   AF-A0A519EJ09-F1
#
_cell.length_a   1.000
_cell.length_b   1.000
_cell.length_c   1.000
_cell.angle_alpha   90.00
_cell.angle_beta   90.00
_cell.angle_gamma   90.00
#
_symmetry.space_group_name_H-M   'P 1'
#
loop_
_entity.id
_entity.type
_entity.pdbx_description
1 polymer ?
#
loop_
_entity_poly.entity_id
_entity_poly.type
_entity_poly.pdbx_seq_one_letter_code
_entity_poly.pdbx_strand_id
1 'polypeptide(L)' 'MGNKLYVGNLPYSVRDGDLEQAFGQFGAVTSAKVMMERDT' A
#
# COMPACT_ATOMS: atom_id res chain seq x y z
N MET A 1 11.00 -14.95 -6.78
CA MET A 1 11.37 -13.52 -6.67
C MET A 1 10.25 -12.82 -5.93
N GLY A 2 10.51 -12.36 -4.71
CA GLY A 2 9.49 -11.75 -3.86
C GLY A 2 9.32 -10.27 -4.17
N ASN A 3 8.29 -9.92 -4.95
CA ASN A 3 7.95 -8.53 -5.28
C ASN A 3 6.88 -8.00 -4.31
N LYS A 4 7.08 -8.19 -2.99
CA LYS A 4 6.17 -7.70 -1.96
C LYS A 4 6.90 -6.69 -1.08
N LEU A 5 6.39 -5.46 -1.06
CA LEU A 5 6.86 -4.40 -0.17
C LEU A 5 5.85 -4.23 0.96
N TYR A 6 6.36 -4.18 2.19
CA TYR A 6 5.57 -3.81 3.35
C TYR A 6 5.84 -2.36 3.68
N VAL A 7 4.79 -1.55 3.75
CA VAL A 7 4.88 -0.13 4.07
C VAL A 7 4.15 0.08 5.40
N GLY A 8 4.91 0.39 6.44
CA GLY A 8 4.40 0.72 7.77
C GLY A 8 4.35 2.23 8.01
N ASN A 9 3.81 2.64 9.16
CA ASN A 9 3.68 4.05 9.55
C ASN A 9 2.88 4.90 8.54
N LEU A 10 1.90 4.29 7.89
CA LEU A 10 0.98 4.99 7.01
C LEU A 10 -0.10 5.71 7.84
N PRO A 11 -0.45 6.95 7.50
CA PRO A 11 -1.60 7.62 8.11
C PRO A 11 -2.89 6.85 7.81
N TYR A 12 -3.86 6.89 8.73
CA TYR A 12 -5.18 6.24 8.57
C TYR A 12 -5.98 6.74 7.36
N SER A 13 -5.60 7.88 6.79
CA SER A 13 -6.20 8.41 5.57
C SER A 13 -5.74 7.69 4.31
N VAL A 14 -4.59 7.01 4.34
CA VAL A 14 -4.03 6.32 3.17
C VAL A 14 -4.84 5.07 2.88
N ARG A 15 -5.25 4.94 1.62
CA ARG A 15 -5.93 3.76 1.10
C ARG A 15 -5.09 3.05 0.06
N ASP A 16 -5.57 1.87 -0.33
CA ASP A 16 -5.05 1.07 -1.44
C ASP A 16 -4.81 1.92 -2.69
N GLY A 17 -5.80 2.71 -3.13
CA GLY A 17 -5.66 3.60 -4.29
C GLY A 17 -4.55 4.66 -4.18
N ASP A 18 -4.32 5.23 -2.98
CA ASP A 18 -3.23 6.18 -2.76
C ASP A 18 -1.86 5.53 -2.93
N LEU A 19 -1.71 4.29 -2.43
CA LEU A 19 -0.50 3.51 -2.63
C LEU A 19 -0.32 3.14 -4.10
N GLU A 20 -1.37 2.70 -4.80
CA GLU A 20 -1.27 2.37 -6.23
C GLU A 20 -0.85 3.58 -7.07
N GLN A 21 -1.40 4.77 -6.79
CA GLN A 21 -0.99 5.99 -7.49
C GLN A 21 0.43 6.42 -7.12
N ALA A 22 0.78 6.40 -5.83
CA ALA A 22 2.10 6.79 -5.37
C ALA A 22 3.21 5.87 -5.89
N PHE A 23 2.97 4.56 -5.94
CA PHE A 23 3.94 3.59 -6.45
C PHE A 23 3.85 3.39 -7.97
N GLY A 24 2.72 3.73 -8.58
CA GLY A 24 2.48 3.66 -10.02
C GLY A 24 3.44 4.51 -10.85
N GLN A 25 3.93 5.62 -10.28
CA GLN A 25 4.97 6.44 -10.92
C GLN A 25 6.32 5.73 -11.03
N PHE A 26 6.60 4.76 -10.15
CA PHE A 26 7.86 4.01 -10.11
C PHE A 26 7.78 2.69 -10.89
N GLY A 27 6.58 2.18 -11.13
CA GLY A 27 6.36 0.96 -11.91
C GLY A 27 4.95 0.40 -11.79
N ALA A 28 4.70 -0.73 -12.45
CA ALA A 28 3.41 -1.40 -12.40
C ALA A 28 3.15 -2.02 -11.02
N VAL A 29 2.19 -1.46 -10.28
CA VAL A 29 1.73 -2.01 -9.01
C VAL A 29 0.79 -3.17 -9.30
N THR A 30 1.19 -4.39 -8.91
CA THR A 30 0.36 -5.59 -9.12
C THR A 30 -0.74 -5.71 -8.06
N SER A 31 -0.47 -5.26 -6.83
CA SER A 31 -1.42 -5.27 -5.73
C SER A 31 -0.93 -4.34 -4.62
N ALA A 32 -1.76 -3.36 -4.25
CA ALA A 32 -1.60 -2.63 -3.00
C ALA A 32 -2.78 -2.95 -2.08
N LYS A 33 -2.49 -3.21 -0.80
CA LYS A 33 -3.53 -3.43 0.21
C LYS A 33 -3.08 -2.78 1.51
N VAL A 34 -3.82 -1.77 1.95
CA VAL A 34 -3.59 -1.17 3.28
C VAL A 34 -4.20 -2.09 4.32
N MET A 35 -3.35 -2.73 5.13
CA MET A 35 -3.80 -3.42 6.33
C MET A 35 -3.95 -2.39 7.45
N MET A 36 -5.18 -1.91 7.64
CA MET A 36 -5.54 -1.21 8.86
C MET A 36 -5.83 -2.27 9.92
N GLU A 37 -5.03 -2.31 10.99
CA GLU A 37 -5.31 -3.17 12.15
C GLU A 37 -6.67 -2.73 12.70
N ARG A 38 -7.70 -3.57 12.47
CA ARG A 38 -9.02 -3.37 13.05
C ARG A 38 -9.00 -4.02 14.42
N ASP A 39 -8.42 -3.34 15.40
CA ASP A 39 -8.75 -3.62 16.80
C ASP A 39 -10.21 -3.22 17.02
N THR A 40 -11.05 -4.24 17.16
CA THR A 40 -12.34 -4.16 17.86
C THR A 40 -12.38 -5.34 18.84
#